data_AF-A0A7W0FI16-F1
#
_entry.id   AF-A0A7W0FI16-F1
#
_cell.length_a   1.000
_cell.length_b   1.000
_cell.length_c   1.000
_cell.angle_alpha   90.00
_cell.angle_beta   90.00
_cell.angle_gamma   90.00
#
_symmetry.space_group_name_H-M   'P 1'
#
loop_
_entity.id
_entity.type
_entity.pdbx_description
1 polymer ?
#
loop_
_entity_poly.entity_id
_entity_poly.type
_entity_poly.pdbx_seq_one_letter_code
_entity_poly.pdbx_strand_id
1 'polypeptide(L)'
;MSKATADLINDHCAISSALILFENILDAISKKRSVDPEDLLNFLDFLNEFADKCHHGKEEGILFPAMIAAGVPDRGGPIGVMMAEHIQGRGYIHSMMESLEEPADMVRFEKAGRAYIELLRVHIQKENNVLFPMADNTISPEQLESMNSAFEEHTAKVLGKYRQT
;
A
#
# COMPACT_ATOMS: atom_id res chain seq x y z
N MET A 1 -12.67 6.17 16.15
CA MET A 1 -11.41 5.81 15.51
C MET A 1 -10.51 5.21 16.57
N SER A 2 -10.23 3.91 16.46
CA SER A 2 -9.26 3.23 17.33
C SER A 2 -7.82 3.64 16.97
N LYS A 3 -6.85 3.32 17.84
CA LYS A 3 -5.43 3.57 17.51
C LYS A 3 -4.97 2.72 16.33
N ALA A 4 -5.44 1.47 16.23
CA ALA A 4 -5.08 0.57 15.15
C ALA A 4 -5.51 1.11 13.78
N THR A 5 -6.75 1.58 13.62
CA THR A 5 -7.19 2.17 12.35
C THR A 5 -6.56 3.55 12.09
N ALA A 6 -6.28 4.33 13.14
CA ALA A 6 -5.54 5.58 13.02
C ALA A 6 -4.09 5.36 12.54
N ASP A 7 -3.41 4.29 12.96
CA ASP A 7 -2.08 3.91 12.49
C ASP A 7 -2.06 3.65 10.97
N LEU A 8 -3.01 2.87 10.47
CA LEU A 8 -3.15 2.61 9.03
C LEU A 8 -3.49 3.89 8.24
N ILE A 9 -4.32 4.78 8.79
CA ILE A 9 -4.60 6.09 8.17
C ILE A 9 -3.33 6.96 8.12
N ASN A 10 -2.45 6.88 9.11
CA ASN A 10 -1.17 7.58 9.07
C ASN A 10 -0.25 7.01 7.98
N ASP A 11 -0.21 5.68 7.80
CA ASP A 11 0.47 5.04 6.68
C ASP A 11 -0.09 5.56 5.33
N HIS A 12 -1.42 5.68 5.21
CA HIS A 12 -2.07 6.26 4.03
C HIS A 12 -1.65 7.71 3.72
N CYS A 13 -1.36 8.52 4.73
CA CYS A 13 -0.86 9.88 4.53
C CYS A 13 0.52 9.86 3.86
N ALA A 14 1.40 8.95 4.29
CA ALA A 14 2.72 8.78 3.72
C ALA A 14 2.63 8.19 2.29
N ILE A 15 1.80 7.15 2.08
CA ILE A 15 1.57 6.56 0.75
C ILE A 15 1.01 7.62 -0.21
N SER A 16 0.00 8.39 0.20
CA SER A 16 -0.58 9.45 -0.63
C SER A 16 0.45 10.50 -1.03
N SER A 17 1.35 10.87 -0.12
CA SER A 17 2.45 11.80 -0.41
C SER A 17 3.43 11.22 -1.43
N ALA A 18 3.77 9.93 -1.32
CA ALA A 18 4.58 9.22 -2.30
C ALA A 18 3.89 9.15 -3.67
N LEU A 19 2.58 8.91 -3.74
CA LEU A 19 1.84 8.89 -5.00
C LEU A 19 1.84 10.24 -5.71
N ILE A 20 1.80 11.36 -4.98
CA ILE A 20 1.94 12.71 -5.56
C ILE A 20 3.33 12.90 -6.15
N LEU A 21 4.38 12.49 -5.42
CA LEU A 21 5.74 12.53 -5.95
C LEU A 21 5.86 11.66 -7.20
N PHE A 22 5.25 10.48 -7.20
CA PHE A 22 5.29 9.57 -8.32
C PHE A 22 4.62 10.16 -9.56
N GLU A 23 3.45 10.78 -9.39
CA GLU A 23 2.75 11.47 -10.48
C GLU A 23 3.63 12.54 -11.14
N ASN A 24 4.39 13.31 -10.35
CA ASN A 24 5.35 14.29 -10.87
C ASN A 24 6.51 13.64 -11.64
N ILE A 25 7.00 12.48 -11.19
CA ILE A 25 8.04 11.70 -11.88
C ILE A 25 7.51 11.23 -13.25
N LEU A 26 6.30 10.67 -13.28
CA LEU A 26 5.65 10.19 -14.51
C LEU A 26 5.41 11.34 -15.50
N ASP A 27 5.03 12.52 -15.02
CA ASP A 27 4.88 13.71 -15.85
C ASP A 27 6.21 14.22 -16.41
N ALA A 28 7.32 14.06 -15.69
CA ALA A 28 8.66 14.38 -16.19
C ALA A 28 9.07 13.40 -17.31
N ILE A 29 8.82 12.10 -17.13
CA ILE A 29 9.04 11.06 -18.15
C ILE A 29 8.23 11.36 -19.41
N SER A 30 6.94 11.69 -19.27
CA SER A 30 6.04 12.04 -20.37
C SER A 30 6.55 13.25 -21.18
N LYS A 31 7.17 14.22 -20.49
CA LYS A 31 7.83 15.40 -21.09
C LYS A 31 9.23 15.10 -21.66
N LYS A 32 9.61 13.82 -21.78
CA LYS A 32 10.92 13.34 -22.26
C LYS A 32 12.10 13.88 -21.47
N ARG A 33 11.91 14.18 -20.19
CA ARG A 33 13.02 14.48 -19.28
C ARG A 33 13.67 13.18 -18.86
N SER A 34 14.99 13.16 -18.82
CA SER A 34 15.73 12.02 -18.28
C SER A 34 15.46 11.91 -16.79
N VAL A 35 15.09 10.71 -16.35
CA VAL A 35 15.04 10.32 -14.94
C VAL A 35 16.00 9.14 -14.82
N ASP A 36 16.79 9.10 -13.74
CA ASP A 36 17.73 8.01 -13.51
C ASP A 36 16.97 6.70 -13.26
N PRO A 37 17.22 5.61 -14.02
CA PRO A 37 16.64 4.30 -13.73
C PRO A 37 16.90 3.82 -12.29
N GLU A 38 18.03 4.18 -11.68
CA GLU A 38 18.34 3.84 -10.30
C GLU A 38 17.38 4.56 -9.32
N ASP A 39 17.07 5.83 -9.56
CA ASP A 39 16.07 6.57 -8.78
C ASP A 39 14.68 5.95 -8.91
N LEU A 40 14.30 5.47 -10.10
CA LEU A 40 13.03 4.80 -10.32
C LEU A 40 12.96 3.46 -9.58
N LEU A 41 14.03 2.66 -9.62
CA LEU A 41 14.13 1.40 -8.88
C LEU A 41 14.04 1.63 -7.37
N ASN A 42 14.80 2.58 -6.83
CA ASN A 42 14.76 2.95 -5.42
C ASN A 42 13.36 3.40 -4.98
N PHE A 43 12.65 4.14 -5.85
CA PHE A 43 11.29 4.56 -5.59
C PHE A 43 10.29 3.39 -5.58
N LEU A 44 10.41 2.45 -6.52
CA LEU A 44 9.61 1.22 -6.53
C LEU A 44 9.88 0.35 -5.31
N ASP A 45 11.15 0.26 -4.88
CA ASP A 45 11.53 -0.47 -3.67
C ASP A 45 10.89 0.16 -2.42
N PHE A 46 10.84 1.49 -2.33
CA PHE A 46 10.10 2.16 -1.27
C PHE A 46 8.61 1.78 -1.27
N LEU A 47 7.94 1.81 -2.43
CA LEU A 47 6.52 1.42 -2.52
C LEU A 47 6.31 -0.05 -2.12
N ASN A 48 7.18 -0.95 -2.57
CA ASN A 48 7.13 -2.37 -2.24
C ASN A 48 7.36 -2.62 -0.74
N GLU A 49 8.29 -1.92 -0.12
CA GLU A 49 8.63 -2.12 1.29
C GLU A 49 7.63 -1.44 2.24
N PHE A 50 7.21 -0.22 1.93
CA PHE A 50 6.31 0.54 2.78
C PHE A 50 4.84 0.25 2.50
N ALA A 51 4.36 0.47 1.27
CA ALA A 51 2.94 0.31 0.96
C ALA A 51 2.50 -1.16 1.00
N ASP A 52 3.31 -2.06 0.44
CA ASP A 52 2.96 -3.48 0.39
C ASP A 52 3.40 -4.25 1.64
N LYS A 53 4.70 -4.49 1.82
CA LYS A 53 5.17 -5.38 2.91
C LYS A 53 4.84 -4.86 4.31
N CYS A 54 4.90 -3.54 4.51
CA CYS A 54 4.57 -2.95 5.80
C CYS A 54 3.06 -2.74 5.94
N HIS A 55 2.48 -1.83 5.18
CA HIS A 55 1.09 -1.43 5.33
C HIS A 55 0.09 -2.55 4.96
N HIS A 56 0.06 -3.05 3.71
CA HIS A 56 -0.81 -4.19 3.39
C HIS A 56 -0.46 -5.44 4.24
N GLY A 57 0.81 -5.60 4.66
CA GLY A 57 1.21 -6.68 5.57
C GLY A 57 0.49 -6.64 6.92
N LYS A 58 0.25 -5.45 7.50
CA LYS A 58 -0.59 -5.28 8.69
C LYS A 58 -2.02 -5.71 8.40
N GLU A 59 -2.52 -5.37 7.23
CA GLU A 59 -3.91 -5.62 6.88
C GLU A 59 -4.17 -7.10 6.59
N GLU A 60 -3.44 -7.68 5.64
CA GLU A 60 -3.56 -9.07 5.23
C GLU A 60 -3.18 -10.04 6.35
N GLY A 61 -2.21 -9.68 7.18
CA GLY A 61 -1.68 -10.55 8.24
C GLY A 61 -2.40 -10.45 9.58
N ILE A 62 -3.06 -9.33 9.87
CA ILE A 62 -3.57 -9.04 11.22
C ILE A 62 -5.00 -8.48 11.18
N LEU A 63 -5.25 -7.38 10.45
CA LEU A 63 -6.59 -6.73 10.44
C LEU A 63 -7.65 -7.63 9.78
N PHE A 64 -7.42 -8.08 8.55
CA PHE A 64 -8.39 -8.87 7.80
C PHE A 64 -8.72 -10.19 8.50
N PRO A 65 -7.75 -10.97 9.02
CA PRO A 65 -8.05 -12.14 9.84
C PRO A 65 -8.94 -11.83 11.05
N ALA A 66 -8.69 -10.71 11.75
CA ALA A 66 -9.50 -10.31 12.89
C ALA A 66 -10.93 -9.91 12.47
N MET A 67 -11.09 -9.17 11.37
CA MET A 67 -12.41 -8.84 10.82
C MET A 67 -13.18 -10.10 10.38
N ILE A 68 -12.50 -11.07 9.76
CA ILE A 68 -13.11 -12.36 9.39
C ILE A 68 -13.56 -13.13 10.62
N ALA A 69 -12.72 -13.21 11.65
CA ALA A 69 -13.07 -13.84 12.92
C ALA A 69 -14.27 -13.16 13.61
N ALA A 70 -14.45 -11.86 13.37
CA ALA A 70 -15.58 -11.07 13.87
C ALA A 70 -16.83 -11.14 12.95
N GLY A 71 -16.79 -11.94 11.88
CA GLY A 71 -17.95 -12.26 11.04
C GLY A 71 -18.03 -11.51 9.70
N VAL A 72 -17.01 -10.73 9.33
CA VAL A 72 -16.94 -10.10 8.00
C VAL A 72 -16.58 -11.18 6.95
N PRO A 73 -17.34 -11.32 5.84
CA PRO A 73 -17.04 -12.32 4.83
C PRO A 73 -15.64 -12.15 4.20
N ASP A 74 -14.91 -13.25 4.06
CA ASP A 74 -13.60 -13.29 3.41
C ASP A 74 -13.68 -13.08 1.89
N ARG A 75 -14.78 -13.53 1.26
CA ARG A 75 -15.04 -13.45 -0.18
C ARG A 75 -16.39 -12.81 -0.47
N GLY A 76 -16.48 -12.14 -1.61
CA GLY A 76 -17.73 -11.48 -2.05
C GLY A 76 -18.12 -10.25 -1.22
N GLY A 77 -17.23 -9.79 -0.33
CA GLY A 77 -17.40 -8.61 0.51
C GLY A 77 -16.18 -7.68 0.46
N PRO A 78 -16.13 -6.66 1.34
CA PRO A 78 -15.08 -5.64 1.33
C PRO A 78 -13.65 -6.19 1.37
N ILE A 79 -13.38 -7.19 2.22
CA ILE A 79 -12.05 -7.80 2.34
C ILE A 79 -11.60 -8.45 1.03
N GLY A 80 -12.51 -9.17 0.36
CA GLY A 80 -12.21 -9.79 -0.93
C GLY A 80 -11.88 -8.77 -2.03
N VAL A 81 -12.50 -7.59 -2.00
CA VAL A 81 -12.18 -6.49 -2.92
C VAL A 81 -10.78 -5.93 -2.61
N MET A 82 -10.46 -5.67 -1.35
CA MET A 82 -9.14 -5.14 -0.96
C MET A 82 -8.02 -6.10 -1.34
N MET A 83 -8.17 -7.39 -1.05
CA MET A 83 -7.20 -8.41 -1.44
C MET A 83 -6.97 -8.48 -2.96
N ALA A 84 -8.03 -8.37 -3.76
CA ALA A 84 -7.91 -8.34 -5.21
C ALA A 84 -7.15 -7.09 -5.69
N GLU A 85 -7.40 -5.94 -5.06
CA GLU A 85 -6.71 -4.69 -5.36
C GLU A 85 -5.23 -4.73 -4.93
N HIS A 86 -4.89 -5.34 -3.79
CA HIS A 86 -3.49 -5.55 -3.40
C HIS A 86 -2.73 -6.38 -4.43
N ILE A 87 -3.34 -7.48 -4.90
CA ILE A 87 -2.76 -8.33 -5.95
C ILE A 87 -2.57 -7.54 -7.24
N GLN A 88 -3.54 -6.72 -7.63
CA GLN A 88 -3.45 -5.86 -8.82
C GLN A 88 -2.33 -4.82 -8.67
N GLY A 89 -2.21 -4.19 -7.50
CA GLY A 89 -1.16 -3.23 -7.17
C GLY A 89 0.23 -3.84 -7.29
N ARG A 90 0.44 -5.03 -6.70
CA ARG A 90 1.68 -5.81 -6.85
C ARG A 90 1.99 -6.12 -8.32
N GLY A 91 0.97 -6.42 -9.12
CA GLY A 91 1.11 -6.61 -10.57
C GLY A 91 1.63 -5.37 -11.31
N TYR A 92 1.16 -4.17 -10.94
CA TYR A 92 1.68 -2.94 -11.53
C TYR A 92 3.12 -2.63 -11.11
N ILE A 93 3.47 -2.83 -9.84
CA ILE A 93 4.86 -2.71 -9.37
C ILE A 93 5.76 -3.62 -10.19
N HIS A 94 5.40 -4.90 -10.32
CA HIS A 94 6.17 -5.86 -11.10
C HIS A 94 6.30 -5.44 -12.56
N SER A 95 5.22 -4.99 -13.20
CA SER A 95 5.28 -4.51 -14.59
C SER A 95 6.18 -3.28 -14.73
N MET A 96 6.27 -2.40 -13.74
CA MET A 96 7.17 -1.25 -13.78
C MET A 96 8.62 -1.69 -13.64
N MET A 97 8.93 -2.63 -12.74
CA MET A 97 10.28 -3.19 -12.61
C MET A 97 10.76 -3.83 -13.92
N GLU A 98 9.94 -4.68 -14.56
CA GLU A 98 10.27 -5.28 -15.86
C GLU A 98 10.48 -4.24 -16.96
N SER A 99 9.80 -3.09 -16.87
CA SER A 99 9.93 -2.02 -17.87
C SER A 99 11.26 -1.28 -17.79
N LEU A 100 12.00 -1.43 -16.68
CA LEU A 100 13.32 -0.84 -16.49
C LEU A 100 14.47 -1.79 -16.89
N GLU A 101 14.16 -3.04 -17.27
CA GLU A 101 15.15 -3.96 -17.84
C GLU A 101 15.57 -3.53 -19.26
N GLU A 102 16.79 -3.87 -19.68
CA GLU A 102 17.33 -3.43 -20.97
C GLU A 102 16.80 -4.25 -22.16
N PRO A 103 16.26 -3.62 -23.24
CA PRO A 103 16.09 -2.18 -23.41
C PRO A 103 14.85 -1.65 -22.65
N ALA A 104 15.02 -0.53 -21.93
CA ALA A 104 13.95 0.04 -21.12
C ALA A 104 12.71 0.46 -21.94
N ASP A 105 11.51 0.16 -21.44
CA ASP A 105 10.22 0.54 -22.01
C ASP A 105 9.52 1.57 -21.11
N MET A 106 9.91 2.84 -21.26
CA MET A 106 9.35 3.94 -20.47
C MET A 106 7.86 4.19 -20.72
N VAL A 107 7.32 3.75 -21.87
CA VAL A 107 5.89 3.87 -22.17
C VAL A 107 5.10 2.86 -21.33
N ARG A 108 5.59 1.63 -21.24
CA ARG A 108 5.01 0.61 -20.36
C ARG A 108 5.15 1.01 -18.89
N PHE A 109 6.31 1.54 -18.49
CA PHE A 109 6.53 2.06 -17.14
C PHE A 109 5.49 3.14 -16.78
N GLU A 110 5.34 4.17 -17.62
CA GLU A 110 4.40 5.26 -17.37
C GLU A 110 2.96 4.76 -17.26
N LYS A 111 2.55 3.87 -18.18
CA LYS A 111 1.20 3.31 -18.18
C LYS A 111 0.91 2.53 -16.90
N ALA A 112 1.82 1.65 -16.46
CA ALA A 112 1.67 0.89 -15.24
C ALA A 112 1.67 1.79 -13.99
N GLY A 113 2.53 2.80 -13.96
CA GLY A 113 2.61 3.77 -12.86
C GLY A 113 1.34 4.59 -12.69
N ARG A 114 0.75 5.08 -13.78
CA ARG A 114 -0.53 5.81 -13.72
C ARG A 114 -1.67 4.92 -13.24
N ALA A 115 -1.72 3.67 -13.70
CA ALA A 115 -2.72 2.70 -13.25
C ALA A 115 -2.57 2.33 -11.76
N TYR A 116 -1.33 2.23 -11.27
CA TYR A 116 -1.05 2.02 -9.84
C TYR A 116 -1.51 3.20 -8.98
N ILE A 117 -1.22 4.44 -9.39
CA ILE A 117 -1.65 5.66 -8.68
C ILE A 117 -3.18 5.72 -8.59
N GLU A 118 -3.87 5.49 -9.70
CA GLU A 118 -5.34 5.50 -9.74
C GLU A 118 -5.93 4.44 -8.82
N LEU A 119 -5.41 3.20 -8.89
CA LEU A 119 -5.81 2.10 -8.04
C LEU A 119 -5.68 2.47 -6.57
N LEU A 120 -4.49 2.91 -6.12
CA LEU A 120 -4.26 3.18 -4.70
C LEU A 120 -5.06 4.38 -4.19
N ARG A 121 -5.29 5.42 -4.99
CA ARG A 121 -6.15 6.54 -4.59
C ARG A 121 -7.57 6.08 -4.26
N VAL A 122 -8.13 5.21 -5.09
CA VAL A 122 -9.48 4.66 -4.89
C VAL A 122 -9.49 3.64 -3.74
N HIS A 123 -8.45 2.81 -3.66
CA HIS A 123 -8.26 1.82 -2.60
C HIS A 123 -8.25 2.47 -1.21
N ILE A 124 -7.37 3.45 -0.99
CA ILE A 124 -7.26 4.21 0.27
C ILE A 124 -8.60 4.84 0.67
N GLN A 125 -9.39 5.33 -0.30
CA GLN A 125 -10.72 5.87 -0.01
C GLN A 125 -11.69 4.81 0.49
N LYS A 126 -11.67 3.60 -0.08
CA LYS A 126 -12.53 2.50 0.37
C LYS A 126 -12.15 2.07 1.79
N GLU A 127 -10.86 2.02 2.08
CA GLU A 127 -10.39 1.62 3.41
C GLU A 127 -10.72 2.66 4.47
N ASN A 128 -10.32 3.91 4.24
CA ASN A 128 -10.53 5.01 5.20
C ASN A 128 -12.01 5.24 5.51
N ASN A 129 -12.89 5.15 4.49
CA ASN A 129 -14.29 5.55 4.63
C ASN A 129 -15.25 4.38 4.85
N VAL A 130 -14.83 3.14 4.56
CA VAL A 130 -15.71 1.96 4.66
C VAL A 130 -15.09 0.89 5.53
N LEU A 131 -13.90 0.39 5.17
CA LEU A 131 -13.33 -0.78 5.82
C LEU A 131 -12.89 -0.51 7.27
N PHE A 132 -12.16 0.58 7.51
CA PHE A 132 -11.67 0.91 8.84
C PHE A 132 -12.79 1.29 9.81
N PRO A 133 -13.81 2.10 9.42
CA PRO A 133 -15.00 2.27 10.24
C PRO A 133 -15.73 0.96 10.54
N MET A 134 -15.77 0.02 9.59
CA MET A 134 -16.35 -1.30 9.82
C MET A 134 -15.54 -2.10 10.84
N ALA A 135 -14.21 -2.10 10.73
CA ALA A 135 -13.32 -2.77 11.69
C ALA A 135 -13.53 -2.23 13.11
N ASP A 136 -13.52 -0.90 13.28
CA ASP A 136 -13.73 -0.22 14.56
C ASP A 136 -15.09 -0.55 15.22
N ASN A 137 -16.12 -0.86 14.42
CA ASN A 137 -17.45 -1.20 14.92
C ASN A 137 -17.65 -2.70 15.18
N THR A 138 -16.78 -3.56 14.63
CA THR A 138 -16.97 -5.03 14.67
C THR A 138 -15.98 -5.70 15.62
N ILE A 139 -14.77 -5.17 15.77
CA ILE A 139 -13.70 -5.74 16.60
C ILE A 139 -13.77 -5.14 18.02
N SER A 140 -13.53 -5.95 19.06
CA SER A 140 -13.59 -5.45 20.44
C SER A 140 -12.50 -4.42 20.73
N PRO A 141 -12.72 -3.48 21.67
CA PRO A 141 -11.69 -2.52 22.05
C PRO A 141 -10.38 -3.16 22.53
N GLU A 142 -10.45 -4.27 23.27
CA GLU A 142 -9.26 -5.00 23.75
C GLU A 142 -8.45 -5.61 22.59
N GLN A 143 -9.15 -6.13 21.58
CA GLN A 143 -8.52 -6.68 20.37
C GLN A 143 -7.88 -5.56 19.53
N LEU A 144 -8.54 -4.41 19.40
CA LEU A 144 -8.01 -3.25 18.67
C LEU A 144 -6.74 -2.68 19.35
N GLU A 145 -6.70 -2.61 20.68
CA GLU A 145 -5.49 -2.18 21.39
C GLU A 145 -4.34 -3.19 21.19
N SER A 146 -4.63 -4.49 21.29
CA SER A 146 -3.63 -5.55 21.05
C SER A 146 -3.10 -5.52 19.62
N MET A 147 -3.98 -5.20 18.66
CA MET A 147 -3.65 -5.07 17.24
C MET A 147 -2.68 -3.90 16.98
N ASN A 148 -2.87 -2.77 17.66
CA ASN A 148 -1.95 -1.63 17.54
C ASN A 148 -0.52 -2.03 17.91
N SER A 149 -0.32 -2.78 19.01
CA SER A 149 1.00 -3.29 19.38
C SER A 149 1.58 -4.26 18.33
N ALA A 150 0.75 -5.12 17.74
CA ALA A 150 1.17 -6.02 16.67
C ALA A 150 1.57 -5.25 15.39
N PHE A 151 0.90 -4.14 15.07
CA PHE A 151 1.28 -3.26 13.96
C PHE A 151 2.64 -2.59 14.18
N GLU A 152 2.90 -2.12 15.39
CA GLU A 152 4.20 -1.53 15.76
C GLU A 152 5.34 -2.56 15.61
N GLU A 153 5.12 -3.79 16.08
CA GLU A 153 6.08 -4.89 15.93
C GLU A 153 6.31 -5.26 14.46
N HIS A 154 5.24 -5.38 13.67
CA HIS A 154 5.34 -5.66 12.23
C HIS A 154 6.10 -4.56 11.50
N THR A 155 5.80 -3.29 11.78
CA THR A 155 6.50 -2.13 11.22
C THR A 155 7.99 -2.19 11.57
N ALA A 156 8.33 -2.45 12.83
CA ALA A 156 9.72 -2.56 13.27
C ALA A 156 10.45 -3.71 12.59
N LYS A 157 9.77 -4.83 12.33
CA LYS A 157 10.34 -5.99 11.63
C LYS A 157 10.60 -5.71 10.15
N VAL A 158 9.66 -5.06 9.46
CA VAL A 158 9.75 -4.80 8.02
C VAL A 158 10.70 -3.63 7.73
N LEU A 159 10.56 -2.52 8.47
CA LEU A 159 11.29 -1.27 8.23
C LEU A 159 12.51 -1.08 9.13
N GLY A 160 12.74 -1.94 10.13
CA GLY A 160 13.87 -1.82 11.05
C GLY A 160 15.24 -1.82 10.37
N LYS A 161 15.34 -2.38 9.16
CA LYS A 161 16.53 -2.31 8.31
C LYS A 161 16.87 -0.90 7.81
N TYR A 162 15.92 0.04 7.83
CA TYR A 162 16.10 1.44 7.40
C TYR A 162 16.35 2.42 8.55
N ARG A 163 16.33 1.95 9.82
CA ARG A 163 16.62 2.80 11.00
C ARG A 163 18.11 2.88 11.39
N GLN A 164 19.01 2.27 10.60
CA GLN A 164 20.45 2.22 10.90
C GLN A 164 21.34 3.09 9.98
N THR A 165 20.79 4.15 9.38
CA THR A 165 21.59 5.19 8.69
C THR A 165 21.56 6.49 9.45
#